data_AF-U5VWV5-F1
#
_entry.id   AF-U5VWV5-F1
#
_cell.length_a   1.000
_cell.length_b   1.000
_cell.length_c   1.000
_cell.angle_alpha   90.00
_cell.angle_beta   90.00
_cell.angle_gamma   90.00
#
_symmetry.space_group_name_H-M   'P 1'
#
loop_
_entity.id
_entity.type
_entity.pdbx_description
1 polymer ?
#
loop_
_entity_poly.entity_id
_entity_poly.type
_entity_poly.pdbx_seq_one_letter_code
_entity_poly.pdbx_strand_id
1 'polypeptide(L)'
;MRDSAMELRRVVGKFALLLAFVYVLALVAGVVGLVKGTAPVLGFVILLLPAAAFAVSVRDAVRLHQTSDTERMKSLWPRSALYAGIGSGLLIVAIAVIGKMGNS
;
A
#
# COMPACT_ATOMS: atom_id res chain seq x y z
N MET A 1 -11.16 9.44 30.06
CA MET A 1 -10.68 10.15 28.85
C MET A 1 -10.50 9.10 27.76
N ARG A 2 -11.25 9.18 26.65
CA ARG A 2 -10.99 8.31 25.49
C ARG A 2 -9.57 8.61 25.02
N ASP A 3 -8.70 7.61 24.99
CA ASP A 3 -7.30 7.78 24.55
C ASP A 3 -7.28 8.19 23.07
N SER A 4 -7.29 9.50 22.79
CA SER A 4 -7.23 10.05 21.44
C SER A 4 -6.02 9.53 20.65
N ALA A 5 -4.94 9.18 21.34
CA ALA A 5 -3.77 8.55 20.76
C ALA A 5 -4.04 7.13 20.21
N MET A 6 -4.94 6.37 20.83
CA MET A 6 -5.32 5.04 20.34
C MET A 6 -6.24 5.14 19.11
N GLU A 7 -7.16 6.10 19.09
CA GLU A 7 -8.00 6.37 17.92
C GLU A 7 -7.15 6.79 16.73
N LEU A 8 -6.21 7.73 16.91
CA LEU A 8 -5.32 8.19 15.84
C LEU A 8 -4.50 7.03 15.23
N ARG A 9 -3.94 6.15 16.07
CA ARG A 9 -3.18 4.97 15.60
C ARG A 9 -4.03 4.01 14.76
N ARG A 10 -5.28 3.79 15.17
CA ARG A 10 -6.22 2.96 14.41
C ARG A 10 -6.61 3.61 13.09
N VAL A 11 -6.82 4.93 13.08
CA VAL A 11 -7.08 5.70 11.85
C VAL A 11 -5.92 5.55 10.86
N VAL A 12 -4.68 5.70 11.30
CA VAL A 12 -3.49 5.48 10.45
C VAL A 12 -3.47 4.07 9.87
N GLY A 13 -3.76 3.04 10.69
CA GLY A 13 -3.88 1.67 10.20
C GLY A 13 -4.98 1.50 9.13
N LYS A 14 -6.13 2.17 9.28
CA LYS A 14 -7.20 2.16 8.26
C LYS A 14 -6.75 2.83 6.97
N PHE A 15 -6.03 3.95 7.04
CA PHE A 15 -5.47 4.59 5.86
C PHE A 15 -4.44 3.70 5.15
N ALA A 16 -3.58 3.00 5.89
CA ALA A 16 -2.66 2.03 5.32
C ALA A 16 -3.38 0.91 4.55
N LEU A 17 -4.48 0.38 5.13
CA LEU A 17 -5.33 -0.61 4.45
C LEU A 17 -6.02 -0.04 3.21
N LEU A 18 -6.50 1.20 3.27
CA LEU A 18 -7.10 1.88 2.12
C LEU A 18 -6.10 2.04 0.97
N LEU A 19 -4.87 2.46 1.27
CA LEU A 19 -3.81 2.60 0.26
C LEU A 19 -3.44 1.24 -0.35
N ALA A 20 -3.36 0.19 0.46
CA ALA A 20 -3.16 -1.16 -0.05
C ALA A 20 -4.33 -1.64 -0.93
N PHE A 21 -5.56 -1.26 -0.60
CA PHE A 21 -6.73 -1.55 -1.45
C PHE A 21 -6.65 -0.82 -2.79
N VAL A 22 -6.26 0.46 -2.80
CA VAL A 22 -6.00 1.22 -4.05
C VAL A 22 -4.92 0.53 -4.90
N TYR A 23 -3.86 0.03 -4.26
CA TYR A 23 -2.84 -0.75 -4.96
C TYR A 23 -3.39 -2.04 -5.60
N VAL A 24 -4.28 -2.77 -4.91
CA VAL A 24 -4.94 -3.95 -5.48
C VAL A 24 -5.78 -3.58 -6.70
N LEU A 25 -6.50 -2.46 -6.66
CA LEU A 25 -7.24 -1.98 -7.84
C LEU A 25 -6.31 -1.67 -9.02
N ALA A 26 -5.14 -1.06 -8.75
CA ALA A 26 -4.13 -0.82 -9.77
C ALA A 26 -3.60 -2.13 -10.37
N LEU A 27 -3.33 -3.16 -9.54
CA LEU A 27 -2.94 -4.49 -10.02
C LEU A 27 -4.01 -5.11 -10.92
N VAL A 28 -5.29 -5.05 -10.53
CA VAL A 28 -6.40 -5.55 -11.34
C VAL A 28 -6.45 -4.82 -12.69
N ALA A 29 -6.32 -3.50 -12.71
CA ALA A 29 -6.26 -2.72 -13.94
C ALA A 29 -5.06 -3.14 -14.82
N GLY A 30 -3.89 -3.39 -14.22
CA GLY A 30 -2.70 -3.91 -14.89
C GLY A 30 -2.92 -5.28 -15.54
N VAL A 31 -3.57 -6.22 -14.84
CA VAL A 31 -3.93 -7.54 -15.38
C VAL A 31 -4.90 -7.39 -16.55
N VAL A 32 -5.93 -6.56 -16.41
CA VAL A 32 -6.89 -6.30 -17.51
C VAL A 32 -6.16 -5.72 -18.73
N GLY A 33 -5.21 -4.79 -18.52
CA GLY A 33 -4.40 -4.23 -19.59
C GLY A 33 -3.50 -5.26 -20.29
N LEU A 34 -2.91 -6.20 -19.54
CA LEU A 34 -2.15 -7.32 -20.10
C LEU A 34 -3.01 -8.24 -20.94
N VAL A 35 -4.18 -8.64 -20.42
CA VAL A 35 -5.11 -9.54 -21.13
C VAL A 35 -5.64 -8.90 -22.41
N LYS A 36 -5.86 -7.58 -22.40
CA LYS A 36 -6.27 -6.83 -23.60
C LYS A 36 -5.12 -6.51 -24.56
N GLY A 37 -3.87 -6.85 -24.21
CA GLY A 37 -2.69 -6.51 -25.01
C GLY A 37 -2.37 -5.01 -25.06
N THR A 38 -2.97 -4.20 -24.18
CA THR A 38 -2.79 -2.74 -24.15
C THR A 38 -1.67 -2.28 -23.22
N ALA A 39 -1.14 -3.18 -22.38
CA ALA A 39 -0.06 -2.88 -21.45
C ALA A 39 1.15 -3.80 -21.70
N PRO A 40 2.38 -3.26 -21.70
CA PRO A 40 3.58 -4.07 -21.83
C PRO A 40 3.82 -4.92 -20.56
N VAL A 41 4.33 -6.14 -20.74
CA VAL A 41 4.70 -7.06 -19.65
C VAL A 41 5.63 -6.40 -18.64
N LEU A 42 6.56 -5.57 -19.12
CA LEU A 42 7.49 -4.82 -18.27
C LEU A 42 6.76 -3.87 -17.31
N GLY A 43 5.70 -3.20 -17.79
CA GLY A 43 4.88 -2.32 -16.95
C GLY A 43 4.21 -3.08 -15.82
N PHE A 44 3.75 -4.29 -16.07
CA PHE A 44 3.19 -5.15 -15.03
C PHE A 44 4.23 -5.59 -13.99
N VAL A 45 5.45 -5.94 -14.42
CA VAL A 45 6.54 -6.28 -13.49
C VAL A 45 6.88 -5.10 -12.58
N ILE A 46 6.95 -3.88 -13.12
CA ILE A 46 7.18 -2.67 -12.33
C ILE A 46 6.05 -2.44 -11.32
N LEU A 47 4.80 -2.70 -11.73
CA LEU A 47 3.63 -2.59 -10.88
C LEU A 47 3.62 -3.60 -9.71
N LEU A 48 4.43 -4.67 -9.75
CA LEU A 48 4.58 -5.61 -8.64
C LEU A 48 5.52 -5.11 -7.52
N LEU A 49 6.40 -4.14 -7.80
CA LEU A 49 7.35 -3.62 -6.79
C LEU A 49 6.71 -3.10 -5.50
N PRO A 50 5.58 -2.36 -5.54
CA PRO A 50 4.92 -1.88 -4.32
C PRO A 50 4.31 -3.01 -3.47
N ALA A 51 4.09 -4.22 -4.02
CA ALA A 51 3.43 -5.33 -3.33
C ALA A 51 4.13 -5.69 -2.02
N ALA A 52 5.46 -5.76 -2.01
CA ALA A 52 6.23 -6.12 -0.83
C ALA A 52 6.04 -5.09 0.30
N ALA A 53 6.05 -3.80 -0.03
CA ALA A 53 5.84 -2.73 0.93
C ALA A 53 4.40 -2.74 1.49
N PHE A 54 3.40 -2.86 0.61
CA PHE A 54 2.00 -2.94 1.05
C PHE A 54 1.71 -4.21 1.87
N ALA A 55 2.31 -5.36 1.54
CA ALA A 55 2.13 -6.59 2.30
C ALA A 55 2.60 -6.43 3.76
N VAL A 56 3.79 -5.82 3.97
CA VAL A 56 4.29 -5.54 5.33
C VAL A 56 3.39 -4.52 6.03
N SER A 57 3.00 -3.45 5.32
CA SER A 57 2.12 -2.42 5.88
C SER A 57 0.77 -2.97 6.34
N VAL A 58 0.12 -3.82 5.53
CA VAL A 58 -1.15 -4.49 5.84
C VAL A 58 -0.99 -5.43 7.02
N ARG A 59 0.06 -6.25 7.05
CA ARG A 59 0.34 -7.15 8.19
C ARG A 59 0.43 -6.38 9.50
N ASP A 60 1.15 -5.27 9.51
CA ASP A 60 1.31 -4.44 10.70
C ASP A 60 0.02 -3.68 11.04
N ALA A 61 -0.74 -3.22 10.05
CA ALA A 61 -2.05 -2.58 10.25
C ALA A 61 -3.08 -3.55 10.86
N VAL A 62 -3.13 -4.80 10.39
CA VAL A 62 -4.00 -5.85 10.97
C VAL A 62 -3.61 -6.14 12.41
N ARG A 63 -2.31 -6.28 12.69
CA ARG A 63 -1.79 -6.49 14.05
C ARG A 63 -2.13 -5.33 14.99
N LEU A 64 -2.12 -4.10 14.48
CA LEU A 64 -2.50 -2.90 15.22
C LEU A 64 -3.98 -2.89 15.61
N HIS A 65 -4.86 -3.50 14.79
CA HIS A 65 -6.27 -3.66 15.12
C HIS A 65 -6.55 -4.83 16.08
N GLN A 66 -5.72 -5.88 16.04
CA GLN A 66 -5.85 -7.06 16.90
C GLN A 66 -5.26 -6.87 18.29
N THR A 67 -4.27 -5.99 18.44
CA THR A 67 -3.56 -5.75 19.70
C THR A 67 -4.26 -4.68 20.55
N SER A 68 -4.43 -4.96 21.85
CA SER A 68 -4.86 -3.98 22.87
C SER A 68 -3.72 -3.48 23.77
N ASP A 69 -2.51 -4.00 23.56
CA ASP A 69 -1.30 -3.60 24.26
C ASP A 69 -0.70 -2.30 23.67
N THR A 70 -0.73 -1.23 24.46
CA THR A 70 -0.28 0.10 24.10
C THR A 70 1.20 0.19 23.73
N GLU A 71 2.05 -0.66 24.33
CA GLU A 71 3.50 -0.70 24.03
C GLU A 71 3.74 -1.28 22.63
N ARG A 72 3.11 -2.41 22.32
CA ARG A 72 3.17 -3.00 20.97
C ARG A 72 2.56 -2.07 19.93
N MET A 73 1.48 -1.37 20.24
CA MET A 73 0.91 -0.40 19.31
C MET A 73 1.89 0.73 18.96
N LYS A 74 2.73 1.20 19.91
CA LYS A 74 3.71 2.28 19.69
C LYS A 74 4.76 1.93 18.61
N SER A 75 5.13 0.65 18.49
CA SER A 75 6.11 0.21 17.49
C SER A 75 5.48 -0.19 16.15
N LEU A 76 4.23 -0.67 16.16
CA LEU A 76 3.52 -1.10 14.95
C LEU A 76 3.02 0.08 14.10
N TRP A 77 2.53 1.16 14.71
CA TRP A 77 1.93 2.27 13.97
C TRP A 77 2.91 3.02 13.05
N PRO A 78 4.14 3.40 13.46
CA PRO A 78 5.02 4.15 12.58
C PRO A 78 5.57 3.24 11.48
N ARG A 79 5.75 1.94 11.78
CA ARG A 79 6.21 0.95 10.81
C ARG A 79 5.16 0.72 9.72
N SER A 80 3.90 0.52 10.10
CA SER A 80 2.79 0.39 9.15
C SER A 80 2.66 1.64 8.27
N ALA A 81 2.74 2.83 8.87
CA ALA A 81 2.70 4.11 8.16
C ALA A 81 3.88 4.29 7.20
N LEU A 82 5.10 3.95 7.64
CA LEU A 82 6.31 4.04 6.81
C LEU A 82 6.20 3.14 5.58
N TYR A 83 5.82 1.86 5.76
CA TYR A 83 5.66 0.95 4.64
C TYR A 83 4.48 1.33 3.72
N ALA A 84 3.40 1.90 4.27
CA ALA A 84 2.31 2.45 3.45
C ALA A 84 2.81 3.63 2.59
N GLY A 85 3.64 4.51 3.17
CA GLY A 85 4.27 5.62 2.47
C GLY A 85 5.22 5.16 1.37
N ILE A 86 6.10 4.19 1.68
CA ILE A 86 7.02 3.58 0.71
C ILE A 86 6.23 2.91 -0.43
N GLY A 87 5.22 2.10 -0.10
CA GLY A 87 4.37 1.44 -1.09
C GLY A 87 3.65 2.44 -2.00
N SER A 88 3.10 3.50 -1.42
CA SER A 88 2.45 4.58 -2.18
C SER A 88 3.43 5.31 -3.10
N GLY A 89 4.62 5.64 -2.60
CA GLY A 89 5.67 6.27 -3.40
C GLY A 89 6.10 5.39 -4.58
N LEU A 90 6.34 4.10 -4.33
CA LEU A 90 6.67 3.13 -5.38
C LEU A 90 5.53 3.00 -6.41
N LEU A 91 4.28 3.01 -5.97
CA LEU A 91 3.12 2.95 -6.87
C LEU A 91 3.05 4.19 -7.78
N ILE A 92 3.24 5.39 -7.23
CA ILE A 92 3.26 6.64 -8.01
C ILE A 92 4.39 6.60 -9.05
N VAL A 93 5.60 6.19 -8.64
CA VAL A 93 6.74 6.06 -9.56
C VAL A 93 6.44 5.02 -10.64
N ALA A 94 5.88 3.86 -10.28
CA ALA A 94 5.51 2.82 -11.23
C ALA A 94 4.52 3.36 -12.28
N ILE A 95 3.46 4.03 -11.86
CA ILE A 95 2.46 4.63 -12.76
C ILE A 95 3.11 5.67 -13.67
N ALA A 96 3.98 6.54 -13.14
CA ALA A 96 4.67 7.56 -13.94
C ALA A 96 5.59 6.95 -15.00
N VAL A 97 6.34 5.89 -14.65
CA VAL A 97 7.20 5.16 -15.59
C VAL A 97 6.36 4.46 -16.67
N ILE A 98 5.27 3.78 -16.29
CA ILE A 98 4.35 3.13 -17.23
C ILE A 98 3.70 4.15 -18.17
N GLY A 99 3.24 5.28 -17.64
CA GLY A 99 2.64 6.35 -18.44
C GLY A 99 3.62 6.94 -19.46
N LYS A 100 4.91 7.06 -19.12
CA LYS A 100 5.93 7.47 -20.08
C LYS A 100 6.19 6.44 -21.18
N MET A 101 6.16 5.14 -20.85
CA MET A 101 6.32 4.08 -21.85
C MET A 101 5.20 4.06 -22.89
N GLY A 102 3.97 4.42 -22.51
CA GLY A 102 2.82 4.46 -23.44
C GLY A 102 2.75 5.69 -24.34
N ASN A 103 3.52 6.75 -24.05
CA ASN A 103 3.58 7.98 -24.84
C ASN A 103 4.78 8.03 -25.82
N SER A 104 5.58 6.96 -25.90
CA SER A 104 6.65 6.78 -26.89
C SER A 104 6.22 5.82 -27.98
#